data_AF-Q11078-F1
#
_entry.id   AF-Q11078-F1
#
_cell.length_a   1.000
_cell.length_b   1.000
_cell.length_c   1.000
_cell.angle_alpha   90.00
_cell.angle_beta   90.00
_cell.angle_gamma   90.00
#
_symmetry.space_group_name_H-M   'P 1'
#
loop_
_entity.id
_entity.type
_entity.pdbx_description
1 polymer ?
#
loop_
_entity_poly.entity_id
_entity_poly.type
_entity_poly.pdbx_seq_one_letter_code
_entity_poly.pdbx_strand_id
1 'polypeptide(L)'
;MRFFNIFSSSFTSTAKWSCPNKLKISSEDIRNFKDTLIAMKGRRMNATAMRLLTNETNYKVTIEVSTKAIRALKKVIRRGVGQYQPGSKTDQLITSFKEVKQEYDEMILKMDIKMVPSKADYVIECWLKKDAAEKAAKESKDRKALKNAARKAEKNAHEESSYFRVDDPEPEPQNIYRIDPIIEIYV
;
A
#
# COMPACT_ATOMS: atom_id res chain seq x y z
N MET A 1 70.44 -40.87 47.96
CA MET A 1 70.93 -39.77 48.82
C MET A 1 70.55 -38.44 48.15
N ARG A 2 69.91 -37.52 48.91
CA ARG A 2 70.05 -36.03 48.84
C ARG A 2 69.54 -35.33 47.55
N PHE A 3 68.77 -34.24 47.52
CA PHE A 3 68.24 -33.27 48.50
C PHE A 3 67.09 -32.45 47.85
N PHE A 4 66.15 -31.99 48.69
CA PHE A 4 65.07 -31.00 48.47
C PHE A 4 65.58 -29.55 48.26
N ASN A 5 64.74 -28.66 47.70
CA ASN A 5 64.47 -27.23 48.02
C ASN A 5 63.88 -26.55 46.76
N ILE A 6 62.57 -26.26 46.63
CA ILE A 6 61.70 -25.25 47.27
C ILE A 6 62.33 -23.84 47.35
N PHE A 7 61.83 -22.92 46.52
CA PHE A 7 61.64 -21.53 46.92
C PHE A 7 60.30 -21.00 46.37
N SER A 8 59.53 -20.41 47.27
CA SER A 8 58.18 -19.88 47.12
C SER A 8 58.26 -18.36 46.94
N SER A 9 57.44 -17.77 46.07
CA SER A 9 57.00 -16.38 46.27
C SER A 9 55.59 -16.18 45.73
N SER A 10 54.68 -15.99 46.66
CA SER A 10 53.29 -15.58 46.48
C SER A 10 53.19 -14.12 46.03
N PHE A 11 52.41 -13.84 44.99
CA PHE A 11 51.71 -12.56 44.88
C PHE A 11 50.27 -12.79 44.40
N THR A 12 49.35 -12.41 45.27
CA THR A 12 47.90 -12.41 45.11
C THR A 12 47.45 -11.39 44.07
N SER A 13 46.59 -11.78 43.13
CA SER A 13 45.57 -10.87 42.59
C SER A 13 44.32 -11.65 42.21
N THR A 14 43.35 -11.60 43.13
CA THR A 14 41.96 -11.99 42.92
C THR A 14 41.28 -10.99 41.99
N ALA A 15 41.16 -11.32 40.71
CA ALA A 15 40.15 -10.72 39.85
C ALA A 15 39.16 -11.81 39.44
N LYS A 16 37.96 -11.78 40.02
CA LYS A 16 36.81 -12.53 39.50
C LYS A 16 36.39 -11.84 38.20
N TRP A 17 37.00 -12.23 37.09
CA TRP A 17 36.49 -11.87 35.77
C TRP A 17 35.16 -12.60 35.59
N SER A 18 34.07 -11.89 35.85
CA SER A 18 32.72 -12.31 35.46
C SER A 18 32.77 -12.66 33.98
N CYS A 19 32.65 -13.95 33.66
CA CYS A 19 32.69 -14.42 32.28
C CYS A 19 31.50 -13.77 31.55
N PRO A 20 31.72 -12.99 30.47
CA PRO A 20 30.63 -12.42 29.70
C PRO A 20 29.74 -13.57 29.22
N ASN A 21 28.44 -13.46 29.51
CA ASN A 21 27.41 -14.50 29.33
C ASN A 21 27.71 -15.43 28.15
N LYS A 22 28.14 -16.66 28.44
CA LYS A 22 28.37 -17.68 27.41
C LYS A 22 27.04 -17.99 26.73
N LEU A 23 27.01 -17.94 25.40
CA LEU A 23 25.82 -18.30 24.64
C LEU A 23 25.69 -19.83 24.70
N LYS A 24 24.64 -20.32 25.36
CA LYS A 24 24.36 -21.76 25.50
C LYS A 24 23.22 -22.13 24.55
N ILE A 25 23.49 -23.00 23.58
CA ILE A 25 22.45 -23.68 22.80
C ILE A 25 22.09 -24.95 23.53
N SER A 26 20.86 -25.03 24.04
CA SER A 26 20.28 -26.19 24.69
C SER A 26 19.85 -27.25 23.66
N SER A 27 19.65 -28.49 24.11
CA SER A 27 18.99 -29.53 23.31
C SER A 27 17.57 -29.14 22.91
N GLU A 28 16.88 -28.38 23.76
CA GLU A 28 15.54 -27.86 23.48
C GLU A 28 15.55 -26.81 22.36
N ASP A 29 16.58 -25.96 22.31
CA ASP A 29 16.74 -25.00 21.22
C ASP A 29 16.93 -25.71 19.88
N ILE A 30 17.69 -26.81 19.85
CA ILE A 30 17.86 -27.62 18.64
C ILE A 30 16.53 -28.26 18.20
N ARG A 31 15.68 -28.70 19.13
CA ARG A 31 14.33 -29.21 18.81
C ARG A 31 13.48 -28.10 18.19
N ASN A 32 13.40 -26.94 18.86
CA ASN A 32 12.70 -25.76 18.36
C ASN A 32 13.19 -25.32 16.97
N PHE A 33 14.50 -25.37 16.71
CA PHE A 33 15.06 -25.07 15.40
C PHE A 33 14.66 -26.08 14.33
N LYS A 34 14.57 -27.38 14.67
CA LYS A 34 14.09 -28.41 13.74
C LYS A 34 12.61 -28.21 13.41
N ASP A 35 11.78 -27.90 14.40
CA ASP A 35 10.35 -27.64 14.18
C ASP A 35 10.15 -26.38 13.34
N THR A 36 10.89 -25.32 13.66
CA THR A 36 10.93 -24.09 12.84
C THR A 36 11.36 -24.39 11.41
N LEU A 37 12.36 -25.25 11.21
CA LEU A 37 12.82 -25.64 9.87
C LEU A 37 11.73 -26.36 9.06
N ILE A 38 10.93 -27.21 9.71
CA ILE A 38 9.80 -27.90 9.09
C ILE A 38 8.72 -26.87 8.72
N ALA A 39 8.36 -25.97 9.64
CA ALA A 39 7.41 -24.90 9.39
C ALA A 39 7.84 -24.00 8.22
N MET A 40 9.11 -23.59 8.17
CA MET A 40 9.68 -22.77 7.09
C MET A 40 9.58 -23.48 5.74
N LYS A 41 9.85 -24.79 5.69
CA LYS A 41 9.68 -25.58 4.45
C LYS A 41 8.22 -25.60 3.99
N GLY A 42 7.28 -25.81 4.92
CA GLY A 42 5.84 -25.77 4.63
C GLY A 42 5.40 -24.43 4.07
N ARG A 43 5.80 -23.32 4.73
CA ARG A 43 5.53 -21.96 4.24
C ARG A 43 6.12 -21.67 2.87
N ARG A 44 7.34 -22.14 2.59
CA ARG A 44 7.96 -22.02 1.26
C ARG A 44 7.17 -22.79 0.18
N MET A 45 6.68 -23.99 0.52
CA MET A 45 5.83 -24.77 -0.40
C MET A 45 4.51 -24.04 -0.68
N ASN A 46 3.89 -23.46 0.34
CA ASN A 46 2.70 -22.62 0.17
C ASN A 46 2.97 -21.41 -0.75
N ALA A 47 4.05 -20.66 -0.52
CA ALA A 47 4.45 -19.56 -1.40
C ALA A 47 4.70 -20.03 -2.85
N THR A 48 5.25 -21.23 -3.03
CA THR A 48 5.45 -21.81 -4.37
C THR A 48 4.11 -22.11 -5.06
N ALA A 49 3.15 -22.69 -4.34
CA ALA A 49 1.81 -22.95 -4.86
C ALA A 49 1.10 -21.64 -5.23
N MET A 50 1.12 -20.64 -4.34
CA MET A 50 0.50 -19.34 -4.59
C MET A 50 1.14 -18.60 -5.77
N ARG A 51 2.46 -18.71 -5.94
CA ARG A 51 3.15 -18.16 -7.11
C ARG A 51 2.67 -18.82 -8.41
N LEU A 52 2.44 -20.14 -8.42
CA LEU A 52 1.92 -20.83 -9.60
C LEU A 52 0.49 -20.39 -9.94
N LEU A 53 -0.33 -20.08 -8.94
CA LEU A 53 -1.71 -19.64 -9.13
C LEU A 53 -1.84 -18.18 -9.58
N THR A 54 -1.03 -17.28 -9.02
CA THR A 54 -1.21 -15.83 -9.19
C THR A 54 -0.14 -15.17 -10.06
N ASN A 55 1.03 -15.81 -10.20
CA ASN A 55 2.24 -15.25 -10.79
C ASN A 55 2.71 -13.92 -10.16
N GLU A 56 2.31 -13.61 -8.94
CA GLU A 56 2.72 -12.37 -8.26
C GLU A 56 4.19 -12.41 -7.81
N THR A 57 4.84 -11.25 -7.89
CA THR A 57 6.23 -11.05 -7.45
C THR A 57 6.41 -11.21 -5.93
N ASN A 58 5.38 -10.92 -5.14
CA ASN A 58 5.40 -11.09 -3.68
C ASN A 58 5.78 -12.53 -3.31
N TYR A 59 5.15 -13.52 -3.94
CA TYR A 59 5.44 -14.92 -3.68
C TYR A 59 6.82 -15.34 -4.16
N LYS A 60 7.33 -14.76 -5.26
CA LYS A 60 8.72 -14.99 -5.71
C LYS A 60 9.72 -14.53 -4.64
N VAL A 61 9.56 -13.31 -4.11
CA VAL A 61 10.42 -12.77 -3.06
C VAL A 61 10.33 -13.62 -1.79
N THR A 62 9.12 -14.03 -1.39
CA THR A 62 8.92 -14.91 -0.24
C THR A 62 9.65 -16.25 -0.39
N ILE A 63 9.70 -16.84 -1.59
CA ILE A 63 10.44 -18.09 -1.85
C ILE A 63 11.95 -17.88 -1.69
N GLU A 64 12.49 -16.77 -2.19
CA GLU A 64 13.92 -16.44 -2.11
C GLU A 64 14.35 -16.21 -0.65
N VAL A 65 13.61 -15.38 0.08
CA VAL A 65 13.85 -15.10 1.51
C VAL A 65 13.71 -16.38 2.34
N SER A 66 12.65 -17.17 2.11
CA SER A 66 12.48 -18.47 2.77
C SER A 66 13.65 -19.42 2.52
N THR A 67 14.17 -19.43 1.29
CA THR A 67 15.32 -20.29 0.93
C THR A 67 16.59 -19.84 1.65
N LYS A 68 16.83 -18.52 1.76
CA LYS A 68 17.94 -17.94 2.53
C LYS A 68 17.83 -18.30 4.02
N ALA A 69 16.64 -18.12 4.62
CA ALA A 69 16.36 -18.45 6.02
C ALA A 69 16.56 -19.93 6.33
N ILE A 70 16.02 -20.82 5.49
CA ILE A 70 16.20 -22.28 5.63
C ILE A 70 17.68 -22.66 5.59
N ARG A 71 18.47 -22.04 4.70
CA ARG A 71 19.92 -22.30 4.61
C ARG A 71 20.66 -21.82 5.86
N ALA A 72 20.32 -20.63 6.37
CA ALA A 72 20.91 -20.10 7.60
C ALA A 72 20.58 -20.98 8.82
N LEU A 73 19.31 -21.37 8.97
CA LEU A 73 18.85 -22.23 10.06
C LEU A 73 19.52 -23.61 10.05
N LYS A 74 19.67 -24.23 8.87
CA LYS A 74 20.41 -25.49 8.72
C LYS A 74 21.85 -25.38 9.21
N LYS A 75 22.51 -24.24 8.97
CA LYS A 75 23.88 -24.00 9.46
C LYS A 75 23.90 -23.91 10.99
N VAL A 76 22.93 -23.24 11.61
CA VAL A 76 22.80 -23.15 13.07
C VAL A 76 22.59 -24.54 13.68
N ILE A 77 21.65 -25.34 13.14
CA ILE A 77 21.38 -26.71 13.61
C ILE A 77 22.64 -27.59 13.51
N ARG A 78 23.44 -27.43 12.44
CA ARG A 78 24.68 -28.21 12.24
C ARG A 78 25.73 -27.97 13.33
N ARG A 79 25.71 -26.82 14.02
CA ARG A 79 26.65 -26.55 15.13
C ARG A 79 26.36 -27.42 16.36
N GLY A 80 25.09 -27.75 16.58
CA GLY A 80 24.65 -28.61 17.67
C GLY A 80 24.57 -27.91 19.02
N VAL A 81 24.36 -28.73 20.05
CA VAL A 81 24.28 -28.30 21.45
C VAL A 81 25.67 -27.94 21.95
N GLY A 82 25.80 -26.81 22.66
CA GLY A 82 27.10 -26.37 23.15
C GLY A 82 27.06 -25.01 23.84
N GLN A 83 28.17 -24.69 24.51
CA GLN A 83 28.44 -23.35 25.01
C GLN A 83 29.45 -22.69 24.07
N TYR A 84 29.10 -21.53 23.55
CA TYR A 84 29.94 -20.77 22.64
C TYR A 84 30.35 -19.46 23.29
N GLN A 85 31.59 -19.05 23.02
CA GLN A 85 32.06 -17.74 23.45
C GLN A 85 31.38 -16.65 22.59
N PRO A 86 31.00 -15.51 23.19
CA PRO A 86 30.59 -14.32 22.43
C PRO A 86 31.68 -13.95 21.41
N GLY A 87 31.29 -13.56 20.19
CA GLY A 87 32.22 -13.25 19.10
C GLY A 87 32.79 -14.48 18.36
N SER A 88 32.48 -15.70 18.80
CA SER A 88 32.86 -16.91 18.06
C SER A 88 32.16 -17.00 16.69
N LYS A 89 32.71 -17.82 15.79
CA LYS A 89 32.07 -18.11 14.48
C LYS A 89 30.63 -18.64 14.61
N THR A 90 30.30 -19.28 15.74
CA THR A 90 28.93 -19.76 16.01
C THR A 90 28.02 -18.61 16.45
N ASP A 91 28.52 -17.70 17.28
CA ASP A 91 27.77 -16.51 17.69
C ASP A 91 27.41 -15.63 16.48
N GLN A 92 28.40 -15.35 15.61
CA GLN A 92 28.16 -14.64 14.34
C GLN A 92 27.11 -15.33 13.46
N LEU A 93 27.11 -16.66 13.43
CA LEU A 93 26.14 -17.44 12.67
C LEU A 93 24.72 -17.32 13.23
N ILE A 94 24.58 -17.30 14.56
CA ILE A 94 23.29 -17.12 15.24
C ILE A 94 22.77 -15.71 15.01
N THR A 95 23.63 -14.69 15.13
CA THR A 95 23.28 -13.29 14.85
C THR A 95 22.82 -13.12 13.39
N SER A 96 23.59 -13.65 12.43
CA SER A 96 23.21 -13.64 11.01
C SER A 96 21.89 -14.40 10.77
N PHE A 97 21.65 -15.51 11.46
CA PHE A 97 20.37 -16.20 11.38
C PHE A 97 19.22 -15.35 11.94
N LYS A 98 19.40 -14.61 13.05
CA LYS A 98 18.38 -13.73 13.61
C LYS A 98 17.98 -12.62 12.64
N GLU A 99 18.96 -11.99 11.99
CA GLU A 99 18.70 -10.97 10.95
C GLU A 99 17.88 -11.54 9.79
N VAL A 100 18.28 -12.70 9.26
CA VAL A 100 17.56 -13.37 8.17
C VAL A 100 16.18 -13.88 8.62
N LYS A 101 16.04 -14.28 9.89
CA LYS A 101 14.75 -14.70 10.46
C LYS A 101 13.78 -13.51 10.54
N GLN A 102 14.26 -12.33 10.91
CA GLN A 102 13.43 -11.12 10.92
C GLN A 102 12.90 -10.80 9.51
N GLU A 103 13.80 -10.79 8.51
CA GLU A 103 13.42 -10.61 7.09
C GLU A 103 12.39 -11.65 6.64
N TYR A 104 12.56 -12.91 7.06
CA TYR A 104 11.62 -13.99 6.80
C TYR A 104 10.25 -13.76 7.44
N ASP A 105 10.20 -13.41 8.73
CA ASP A 105 8.95 -13.20 9.46
C ASP A 105 8.14 -12.05 8.82
N GLU A 106 8.81 -10.98 8.40
CA GLU A 106 8.19 -9.87 7.66
C GLU A 106 7.59 -10.31 6.32
N MET A 107 8.28 -11.16 5.55
CA MET A 107 7.76 -11.64 4.26
C MET A 107 6.62 -12.63 4.42
N ILE A 108 6.65 -13.48 5.44
CA ILE A 108 5.53 -14.38 5.75
C ILE A 108 4.30 -13.57 6.17
N LEU A 109 4.47 -12.51 6.96
CA LEU A 109 3.36 -11.64 7.32
C LEU A 109 2.73 -10.99 6.09
N LYS A 110 3.54 -10.48 5.15
CA LYS A 110 3.04 -9.94 3.87
C LYS A 110 2.30 -10.99 3.04
N MET A 111 2.81 -12.23 3.01
CA MET A 111 2.14 -13.35 2.33
C MET A 111 0.79 -13.68 2.97
N ASP A 112 0.71 -13.70 4.29
CA ASP A 112 -0.50 -14.03 5.05
C ASP A 112 -1.57 -12.94 4.86
N ILE A 113 -1.18 -11.66 4.88
CA ILE A 113 -2.08 -10.53 4.56
C ILE A 113 -2.63 -10.66 3.13
N LYS A 114 -1.80 -11.11 2.17
CA LYS A 114 -2.24 -11.30 0.78
C LYS A 114 -3.18 -12.48 0.60
N MET A 115 -2.97 -13.56 1.35
CA MET A 115 -3.84 -14.74 1.29
C MET A 115 -5.21 -14.51 1.93
N VAL A 116 -5.30 -13.63 2.93
CA VAL A 116 -6.56 -13.29 3.60
C VAL A 116 -6.79 -11.78 3.44
N PRO A 117 -7.32 -11.33 2.29
CA PRO A 117 -7.71 -9.93 2.16
C PRO A 117 -8.70 -9.60 3.27
N SER A 118 -8.52 -8.43 3.89
CA SER A 118 -9.37 -8.05 5.00
C SER A 118 -10.82 -7.97 4.51
N LYS A 119 -11.79 -8.37 5.35
CA LYS A 119 -13.20 -8.04 5.08
C LYS A 119 -13.38 -6.53 4.88
N ALA A 120 -12.50 -5.71 5.50
CA ALA A 120 -12.47 -4.27 5.27
C ALA A 120 -12.20 -3.92 3.81
N ASP A 121 -11.30 -4.61 3.11
CA ASP A 121 -11.00 -4.32 1.70
C ASP A 121 -12.24 -4.54 0.84
N TYR A 122 -12.98 -5.63 1.09
CA TYR A 122 -14.25 -5.90 0.42
C TYR A 122 -15.31 -4.83 0.74
N VAL A 123 -15.45 -4.44 2.02
CA VAL A 123 -16.40 -3.39 2.43
C VAL A 123 -16.04 -2.04 1.81
N ILE A 124 -14.76 -1.69 1.77
CA ILE A 124 -14.25 -0.47 1.13
C ILE A 124 -14.55 -0.51 -0.37
N GLU A 125 -14.28 -1.62 -1.05
CA GLU A 125 -14.58 -1.78 -2.47
C GLU A 125 -16.08 -1.67 -2.76
N CYS A 126 -16.92 -2.30 -1.93
CA CYS A 126 -18.37 -2.17 -2.02
C CYS A 126 -18.84 -0.72 -1.78
N TRP A 127 -18.23 -0.01 -0.83
CA TRP A 127 -18.56 1.38 -0.53
C TRP A 127 -18.17 2.31 -1.68
N LEU A 128 -16.96 2.16 -2.23
CA LEU A 128 -16.50 2.92 -3.40
C LEU A 128 -17.40 2.68 -4.63
N LYS A 129 -17.85 1.45 -4.86
CA LYS A 129 -18.81 1.14 -5.94
C LYS A 129 -20.15 1.82 -5.73
N LYS A 130 -20.66 1.86 -4.49
CA LYS A 130 -21.91 2.57 -4.16
C LYS A 130 -21.77 4.08 -4.32
N ASP A 131 -20.68 4.68 -3.83
CA ASP A 131 -20.41 6.11 -3.94
C ASP A 131 -20.27 6.55 -5.40
N ALA A 132 -19.53 5.78 -6.21
CA ALA A 132 -19.41 6.03 -7.65
C ALA A 132 -20.76 5.95 -8.38
N ALA A 133 -21.60 4.96 -8.02
CA ALA A 133 -22.94 4.82 -8.60
C ALA A 133 -23.87 5.98 -8.18
N GLU A 134 -23.80 6.42 -6.94
CA GLU A 134 -24.58 7.56 -6.44
C GLU A 134 -24.14 8.87 -7.10
N LYS A 135 -22.84 9.10 -7.23
CA LYS A 135 -22.28 10.24 -7.94
C LYS A 135 -22.71 10.26 -9.40
N ALA A 136 -22.63 9.13 -10.10
CA ALA A 136 -23.09 9.02 -11.49
C ALA A 136 -24.61 9.26 -11.62
N ALA A 137 -25.41 8.79 -10.65
CA ALA A 137 -26.85 9.05 -10.61
C ALA A 137 -27.16 10.53 -10.38
N LYS A 138 -26.42 11.20 -9.49
CA LYS A 138 -26.55 12.64 -9.21
C LYS A 138 -26.16 13.47 -10.43
N GLU A 139 -25.02 13.20 -11.06
CA GLU A 139 -24.60 13.86 -12.31
C GLU A 139 -25.64 13.69 -13.43
N SER A 140 -26.27 12.52 -13.54
CA SER A 140 -27.34 12.27 -14.51
C SER A 140 -28.60 13.10 -14.21
N LYS A 141 -28.97 13.25 -12.92
CA LYS A 141 -30.09 14.10 -12.48
C LYS A 141 -29.78 15.59 -12.73
N ASP A 142 -28.59 16.04 -12.37
CA ASP A 142 -28.14 17.42 -12.55
C ASP A 142 -28.09 17.78 -14.04
N ARG A 143 -27.61 16.87 -14.90
CA ARG A 143 -27.64 17.04 -16.37
C ARG A 143 -29.06 17.16 -16.92
N LYS A 144 -30.02 16.39 -16.38
CA LYS A 144 -31.44 16.51 -16.77
C LYS A 144 -32.03 17.84 -16.29
N ALA A 145 -31.71 18.27 -15.07
CA ALA A 145 -32.16 19.55 -14.52
C ALA A 145 -31.62 20.72 -15.35
N LEU A 146 -30.33 20.70 -15.72
CA LEU A 146 -29.70 21.72 -16.56
C LEU A 146 -30.35 21.79 -17.96
N LYS A 147 -30.63 20.64 -18.59
CA LYS A 147 -31.38 20.58 -19.87
C LYS A 147 -32.79 21.16 -19.76
N ASN A 148 -33.49 20.89 -18.67
CA ASN A 148 -34.84 21.42 -18.44
C ASN A 148 -34.81 22.92 -18.15
N ALA A 149 -33.82 23.41 -17.42
CA ALA A 149 -33.62 24.84 -17.16
C ALA A 149 -33.31 25.60 -18.47
N ALA A 150 -32.43 25.07 -19.31
CA ALA A 150 -32.13 25.65 -20.63
C ALA A 150 -33.38 25.75 -21.51
N ARG A 151 -34.20 24.69 -21.58
CA ARG A 151 -35.47 24.71 -22.33
C ARG A 151 -36.48 25.72 -21.80
N LYS A 152 -36.52 25.94 -20.47
CA LYS A 152 -37.39 26.97 -19.88
C LYS A 152 -36.89 28.38 -20.22
N ALA A 153 -35.58 28.61 -20.16
CA ALA A 153 -34.97 29.88 -20.54
C ALA A 153 -35.21 30.22 -22.01
N GLU A 154 -35.10 29.24 -22.92
CA GLU A 154 -35.43 29.42 -24.35
C GLU A 154 -36.91 29.77 -24.57
N LYS A 155 -37.83 29.14 -23.84
CA LYS A 155 -39.27 29.46 -23.92
C LYS A 155 -39.56 30.86 -23.40
N ASN A 156 -39.01 31.22 -22.24
CA ASN A 156 -39.19 32.56 -21.67
C ASN A 156 -38.61 33.63 -22.61
N ALA A 157 -37.44 33.39 -23.23
CA ALA A 157 -36.86 34.31 -24.21
C ALA A 157 -37.72 34.43 -25.49
N HIS A 158 -38.34 33.34 -25.93
CA HIS A 158 -39.29 33.38 -27.05
C HIS A 158 -40.59 34.10 -26.68
N GLU A 159 -41.08 33.94 -25.44
CA GLU A 159 -42.23 34.68 -24.91
C GLU A 159 -41.93 36.18 -24.81
N GLU A 160 -40.77 36.58 -24.28
CA GLU A 160 -40.30 37.98 -24.25
C GLU A 160 -40.16 38.55 -25.67
N SER A 161 -39.63 37.78 -26.62
CA SER A 161 -39.59 38.17 -28.03
C SER A 161 -40.98 38.29 -28.66
N SER A 162 -41.96 37.51 -28.21
CA SER A 162 -43.34 37.57 -28.71
C SER A 162 -44.11 38.75 -28.10
N TYR A 163 -43.78 39.15 -26.88
CA TYR A 163 -44.40 40.27 -26.19
C TYR A 163 -43.93 41.63 -26.73
N PHE A 164 -42.77 41.68 -27.39
CA PHE A 164 -42.32 42.87 -28.13
C PHE A 164 -42.94 43.01 -29.54
N ARG A 165 -43.80 42.08 -29.96
CA ARG A 165 -44.64 42.21 -31.16
C ARG A 165 -46.07 42.61 -30.80
N VAL A 166 -46.23 43.59 -29.92
CA VAL A 166 -47.51 44.29 -29.76
C VAL A 166 -47.52 45.39 -30.81
N ASP A 167 -48.55 45.36 -31.63
CA ASP A 167 -48.86 46.27 -32.71
C ASP A 167 -48.63 47.73 -32.29
N ASP A 168 -47.52 48.33 -32.73
CA ASP A 168 -47.43 49.78 -32.82
C ASP A 168 -48.54 50.21 -33.79
N PRO A 169 -49.50 51.07 -33.38
CA PRO A 169 -50.45 51.62 -34.31
C PRO A 169 -49.67 52.44 -35.34
N GLU A 170 -49.79 52.03 -36.60
CA GLU A 170 -49.24 52.71 -37.77
C GLU A 170 -49.58 54.21 -37.68
N PRO A 171 -48.58 55.12 -37.63
CA PRO A 171 -48.86 56.54 -37.56
C PRO A 171 -49.49 56.98 -38.89
N GLU A 172 -50.69 57.54 -38.82
CA GLU A 172 -51.33 58.15 -39.98
C GLU A 172 -50.37 59.13 -40.67
N PRO A 173 -50.31 59.14 -42.02
CA PRO A 173 -49.42 60.03 -42.75
C PRO A 173 -49.80 61.48 -42.48
N GLN A 174 -49.01 62.17 -41.66
CA GLN A 174 -49.09 63.61 -41.53
C GLN A 174 -48.70 64.23 -42.86
N ASN A 175 -49.70 64.77 -43.54
CA ASN A 175 -49.60 65.56 -44.75
C ASN A 175 -48.82 66.85 -44.45
N ILE A 176 -47.50 66.80 -44.59
CA ILE A 176 -46.58 67.91 -44.35
C ILE A 176 -46.04 68.39 -45.70
N TYR A 177 -46.64 69.47 -46.18
CA TYR A 177 -46.13 70.49 -47.11
C TYR A 177 -45.11 70.04 -48.16
N ARG A 178 -45.59 69.83 -49.39
CA ARG A 178 -44.82 70.26 -50.57
C ARG A 178 -45.45 71.54 -51.11
N ILE A 179 -44.65 72.59 -50.98
CA ILE A 179 -44.80 73.93 -51.52
C ILE A 179 -44.94 73.84 -53.05
N ASP A 180 -45.89 74.61 -53.59
CA ASP A 180 -46.22 74.70 -55.02
C ASP A 180 -45.03 75.12 -55.89
N PRO A 181 -44.89 74.59 -57.12
CA PRO A 181 -44.33 75.35 -58.22
C PRO A 181 -45.46 76.14 -58.90
N ILE A 182 -45.42 77.46 -58.74
CA ILE A 182 -46.09 78.41 -59.63
C ILE A 182 -45.53 78.19 -61.03
N ILE A 183 -46.38 77.75 -61.96
CA ILE A 183 -46.11 77.83 -63.39
C ILE A 183 -47.25 78.65 -64.00
N GLU A 184 -46.96 79.92 -64.24
CA GLU A 184 -47.72 80.78 -65.16
C GLU A 184 -47.57 80.21 -66.57
N ILE A 185 -48.71 79.95 -67.24
CA ILE A 185 -48.76 79.84 -68.70
C ILE A 185 -49.76 80.88 -69.18
N TYR A 186 -49.23 81.88 -69.87
CA TYR A 186 -49.94 82.86 -70.70
C TYR A 186 -50.59 82.15 -71.90
N VAL A 187 -51.92 82.26 -72.06
CA VAL A 187 -52.66 82.69 -73.27
C VAL A 187 -54.03 83.22 -72.84
#